data_AF-A0A6N6S3I2-F1
#
_entry.id   AF-A0A6N6S3I2-F1
#
_cell.length_a   1.000
_cell.length_b   1.000
_cell.length_c   1.000
_cell.angle_alpha   90.00
_cell.angle_beta   90.00
_cell.angle_gamma   90.00
#
_symmetry.space_group_name_H-M   'P 1'
#
loop_
_entity.id
_entity.type
_entity.pdbx_description
1 polymer ?
#
loop_
_entity_poly.entity_id
_entity_poly.type
_entity_poly.pdbx_seq_one_letter_code
_entity_poly.pdbx_strand_id
1 'polypeptide(L)' 'MQTALKFIYILSVCFWIGSIFFFSFFAAPSIFKVLPRETAGNVVSDIFPKYYLVAYVCGGAAIITTILL' A
#
# COMPACT_ATOMS: atom_id res chain seq x y z
N MET A 1 -15.78 -5.14 -21.97
CA MET A 1 -16.02 -4.16 -20.89
C MET A 1 -15.74 -4.76 -19.51
N GLN A 2 -16.48 -5.82 -19.11
CA GLN A 2 -16.42 -6.44 -17.78
C GLN A 2 -15.04 -7.03 -17.39
N THR A 3 -14.33 -7.67 -18.31
CA THR A 3 -13.00 -8.29 -18.03
C THR A 3 -11.93 -7.26 -17.66
N ALA A 4 -11.93 -6.09 -18.32
CA ALA A 4 -10.98 -5.02 -18.03
C ALA A 4 -11.20 -4.44 -16.62
N LEU A 5 -12.46 -4.25 -16.22
CA LEU A 5 -12.80 -3.78 -14.88
C LEU A 5 -12.40 -4.79 -13.79
N LYS A 6 -12.64 -6.09 -14.01
CA LYS A 6 -12.17 -7.15 -13.10
C LYS A 6 -10.64 -7.16 -12.97
N PHE A 7 -9.93 -6.97 -14.09
CA PHE A 7 -8.46 -6.91 -14.08
C PHE A 7 -7.96 -5.72 -13.25
N ILE A 8 -8.52 -4.52 -13.46
CA ILE A 8 -8.14 -3.32 -12.69
C ILE A 8 -8.49 -3.48 -11.21
N TYR A 9 -9.64 -4.08 -10.89
CA TYR A 9 -10.03 -4.39 -9.52
C TYR A 9 -9.00 -5.29 -8.83
N ILE A 10 -8.69 -6.45 -9.43
CA ILE A 10 -7.73 -7.41 -8.87
C ILE A 10 -6.35 -6.74 -8.73
N LEU A 11 -5.91 -5.99 -9.73
CA LEU A 11 -4.64 -5.28 -9.70
C LEU A 11 -4.60 -4.28 -8.54
N SER A 12 -5.66 -3.49 -8.36
CA SER A 12 -5.78 -2.50 -7.28
C SER A 12 -5.73 -3.17 -5.90
N VAL A 13 -6.45 -4.29 -5.73
CA VAL A 13 -6.43 -5.07 -4.49
C VAL A 13 -5.05 -5.70 -4.24
N CYS A 14 -4.41 -6.24 -5.27
CA CYS A 14 -3.06 -6.80 -5.18
C CYS A 14 -2.03 -5.74 -4.77
N PHE A 15 -2.07 -4.54 -5.34
CA PHE A 15 -1.18 -3.44 -4.95
C PHE A 15 -1.47 -2.95 -3.53
N TRP A 16 -2.75 -2.87 -3.16
CA TRP A 16 -3.15 -2.47 -1.81
C TRP A 16 -2.62 -3.46 -0.76
N ILE A 17 -2.96 -4.73 -0.86
CA ILE A 17 -2.53 -5.78 0.08
C ILE A 17 -1.01 -6.00 -0.01
N GLY A 18 -0.44 -5.98 -1.22
CA GLY A 18 0.99 -6.14 -1.44
C GLY A 18 1.81 -5.04 -0.77
N SER A 19 1.34 -3.79 -0.82
CA SER A 19 1.99 -2.68 -0.11
C SER A 19 1.97 -2.88 1.41
N ILE A 20 0.85 -3.34 1.98
CA ILE A 20 0.72 -3.64 3.42
C ILE A 20 1.70 -4.74 3.83
N PHE A 21 1.74 -5.82 3.07
CA PHE A 21 2.62 -6.95 3.34
C PHE A 21 4.09 -6.55 3.25
N PHE A 22 4.48 -5.86 2.18
CA PHE A 22 5.85 -5.40 1.98
C PHE A 22 6.30 -4.45 3.09
N PHE A 23 5.45 -3.49 3.46
CA PHE A 23 5.79 -2.53 4.49
C PHE A 23 5.94 -3.19 5.87
N SER A 24 5.02 -4.10 6.21
CA SER A 24 4.99 -4.77 7.52
C SER A 24 6.12 -5.77 7.72
N PHE A 25 6.43 -6.58 6.70
CA PHE A 25 7.41 -7.68 6.82
C PHE A 25 8.81 -7.32 6.37
N PHE A 26 8.96 -6.36 5.45
CA PHE A 26 10.27 -6.01 4.88
C PHE A 26 10.69 -4.60 5.28
N ALA A 27 9.87 -3.59 4.97
CA ALA A 27 10.30 -2.19 5.13
C ALA A 27 10.52 -1.82 6.61
N ALA A 28 9.52 -2.01 7.48
CA ALA A 28 9.65 -1.64 8.88
C ALA A 28 10.78 -2.42 9.59
N PRO A 29 10.86 -3.77 9.50
CA PRO A 29 11.97 -4.51 10.10
C PRO A 29 13.34 -4.10 9.55
N SER A 30 13.46 -3.83 8.25
CA SER A 30 14.72 -3.38 7.65
C SER A 30 15.13 -2.00 8.17
N ILE A 31 14.20 -1.06 8.30
CA ILE A 31 14.49 0.30 8.80
C ILE A 31 14.95 0.24 10.26
N PHE A 32 14.21 -0.46 11.12
CA PHE A 32 14.56 -0.61 12.54
C PHE A 32 15.83 -1.45 12.78
N LYS A 33 16.25 -2.27 11.81
CA LYS A 33 17.49 -3.04 11.86
C LYS A 33 18.73 -2.20 11.52
N VAL A 34 18.61 -1.25 10.57
CA VAL A 34 19.76 -0.48 10.07
C VAL A 34 19.92 0.86 10.81
N LEU A 35 18.82 1.47 11.26
CA LEU A 35 18.84 2.77 11.93
C LEU A 35 18.61 2.65 13.44
N PRO A 36 19.18 3.58 14.25
CA PRO A 36 18.79 3.76 15.64
C PRO A 36 17.28 4.01 15.77
N ARG A 37 16.67 3.56 16.87
CA ARG A 37 15.21 3.60 17.07
C ARG A 37 14.60 5.00 16.87
N GLU A 38 15.28 6.06 17.32
CA GLU A 38 14.81 7.45 17.15
C GLU A 38 14.75 7.85 15.67
N THR A 39 15.81 7.57 14.91
CA THR A 39 15.87 7.92 13.49
C THR A 39 14.97 7.02 12.64
N ALA A 40 14.87 5.74 13.00
CA ALA A 40 13.96 4.78 12.35
C ALA A 40 12.49 5.22 12.49
N GLY A 41 12.09 5.70 13.68
CA GLY A 41 10.76 6.26 13.90
C GLY A 41 10.46 7.48 13.02
N ASN A 42 11.42 8.38 12.86
CA ASN A 42 11.27 9.56 12.00
C ASN A 42 11.09 9.17 10.52
N VAL A 43 11.89 8.22 10.03
CA VAL A 43 11.80 7.73 8.64
C VAL A 43 10.46 7.05 8.39
N VAL A 44 10.04 6.16 9.29
CA VAL A 44 8.74 5.48 9.20
C VAL A 44 7.58 6.48 9.25
N SER A 45 7.68 7.52 10.07
CA SER A 45 6.67 8.59 10.17
C SER A 45 6.57 9.43 8.89
N ASP A 46 7.65 9.64 8.15
CA ASP A 46 7.61 10.31 6.82
C ASP A 46 7.06 9.38 5.72
N ILE A 47 7.31 8.06 5.82
CA ILE A 47 6.83 7.09 4.84
C ILE A 47 5.34 6.82 5.01
N PHE A 48 4.81 6.78 6.24
CA PHE A 48 3.41 6.47 6.52
C PHE A 48 2.42 7.31 5.71
N PRO A 49 2.50 8.66 5.65
CA PRO A 49 1.60 9.48 4.84
C PRO A 49 1.56 9.08 3.37
N LYS A 50 2.73 8.83 2.76
CA LYS A 50 2.85 8.43 1.35
C LYS A 50 2.29 7.02 1.14
N TYR A 51 2.58 6.11 2.07
CA TYR A 51 2.07 4.75 2.08
C TYR A 51 0.53 4.73 2.19
N TYR A 52 -0.05 5.52 3.08
CA TYR A 52 -1.50 5.64 3.20
C TYR A 52 -2.14 6.27 1.98
N LEU A 53 -1.46 7.23 1.31
CA LEU A 53 -1.94 7.80 0.06
C LEU A 53 -2.03 6.73 -1.04
N VAL A 54 -1.01 5.88 -1.19
CA VAL A 54 -1.06 4.72 -2.11
C VAL A 54 -2.22 3.81 -1.74
N ALA A 55 -2.42 3.55 -0.44
CA ALA A 55 -3.53 2.72 0.01
C ALA A 55 -4.91 3.34 -0.30
N TYR A 56 -5.06 4.66 -0.16
CA TYR A 56 -6.29 5.38 -0.53
C TYR A 56 -6.54 5.35 -2.04
N VAL A 57 -5.51 5.52 -2.86
CA VAL A 57 -5.66 5.50 -4.33
C VAL A 57 -6.03 4.09 -4.80
N CYS A 58 -5.33 3.06 -4.34
CA CYS A 58 -5.63 1.68 -4.70
C CYS A 58 -6.99 1.23 -4.15
N GLY A 59 -7.32 1.58 -2.91
CA GLY A 59 -8.62 1.30 -2.31
C GLY A 59 -9.77 2.00 -3.04
N GLY A 60 -9.60 3.28 -3.36
CA GLY A 60 -10.56 4.06 -4.15
C GLY A 60 -10.78 3.47 -5.54
N ALA A 61 -9.70 3.12 -6.24
CA ALA A 61 -9.77 2.45 -7.55
C ALA A 61 -10.49 1.10 -7.47
N ALA A 62 -10.25 0.30 -6.42
CA ALA A 62 -10.92 -0.97 -6.20
C ALA A 62 -12.43 -0.79 -5.92
N ILE A 63 -12.82 0.21 -5.14
CA ILE A 63 -14.23 0.52 -4.87
C ILE A 63 -14.93 0.97 -6.14
N ILE A 64 -14.34 1.91 -6.89
CA ILE A 64 -14.91 2.43 -8.14
C ILE A 64 -15.09 1.30 -9.16
N THR A 65 -14.07 0.45 -9.33
CA THR A 65 -14.16 -0.68 -10.27
C THR A 65 -15.15 -1.75 -9.83
N THR A 66 -15.36 -1.94 -8.53
CA THR A 66 -16.41 -2.84 -8.01
C THR A 66 -17.81 -2.27 -8.26
N ILE A 67 -18.02 -0.97 -8.07
CA ILE A 67 -19.32 -0.32 -8.30
C ILE A 67 -19.68 -0.32 -9.80
N LEU A 68 -18.69 -0.21 -10.67
CA LEU A 68 -18.86 -0.22 -12.14
C LEU A 68 -18.95 -1.62 -12.75
N LEU A 69 -18.70 -2.68 -11.96
CA LEU A 69 -18.75 -4.07 -12.39
C LEU A 69 -20.19 -4.58 -12.45
#